data_AF-A0A8T4X9Z9-F1
#
_entry.id   AF-A0A8T4X9Z9-F1
#
_cell.length_a   1.000
_cell.length_b   1.000
_cell.length_c   1.000
_cell.angle_alpha   90.00
_cell.angle_beta   90.00
_cell.angle_gamma   90.00
#
_symmetry.space_group_name_H-M   'P 1'
#
loop_
_entity.id
_entity.type
_entity.pdbx_description
1 polymer ?
#
loop_
_entity_poly.entity_id
_entity_poly.type
_entity_poly.pdbx_seq_one_letter_code
_entity_poly.pdbx_strand_id
1 'polypeptide(L)'
;MELTERSLWLLALIESSPYVNGNTRLQKYALLSTKIVLENEEKYEDWEPNDFGGFSRQVGLEIQYFTKNELIEQDTVNSSGQEHHRYSITKKGRELIKEFINSKRETYDKLKTITNFYFKRPLNDLLTDTYTLYPEYTSNSKIKHIVRQTLLKRTLHPNLQYVVPFTTKQPDLSIISSTEHVNAFQFQDERIREKLSAMIGLKSIPKIESNSVKKLSGILENRITENEVDAIEIVSSVRGHI
;
A
#
# COMPACT_ATOMS: atom_id res chain seq x y z
N MET A 1 -29.66 -1.22 12.90
CA MET A 1 -28.64 -0.21 12.56
C MET A 1 -29.03 0.31 11.19
N GLU A 2 -29.36 1.60 11.10
CA GLU A 2 -29.59 2.23 9.80
C GLU A 2 -28.26 2.34 9.06
N LEU A 3 -28.30 2.15 7.74
CA LEU A 3 -27.11 2.29 6.91
C LEU A 3 -26.82 3.77 6.70
N THR A 4 -25.63 4.18 7.13
CA THR A 4 -25.08 5.53 6.91
C THR A 4 -24.54 5.68 5.48
N GLU A 5 -24.28 6.90 5.02
CA GLU A 5 -23.71 7.12 3.67
C GLU A 5 -22.32 6.47 3.55
N ARG A 6 -21.49 6.52 4.60
CA ARG A 6 -20.20 5.80 4.62
C ARG A 6 -20.35 4.29 4.41
N SER A 7 -21.41 3.69 4.96
CA SER A 7 -21.70 2.26 4.81
C SER A 7 -22.10 1.92 3.39
N LEU A 8 -22.88 2.80 2.74
CA LEU A 8 -23.23 2.67 1.33
C LEU A 8 -21.98 2.78 0.45
N TRP A 9 -21.04 3.67 0.78
CA TRP A 9 -19.76 3.76 0.09
C TRP A 9 -18.92 2.49 0.20
N LEU A 10 -18.89 1.83 1.36
CA LEU A 10 -18.18 0.56 1.51
C LEU A 10 -18.81 -0.57 0.70
N LEU A 11 -20.15 -0.67 0.65
CA LEU A 11 -20.84 -1.61 -0.22
C LEU A 11 -20.57 -1.32 -1.70
N ALA A 12 -20.62 -0.05 -2.10
CA ALA A 12 -20.29 0.37 -3.46
C ALA A 12 -18.83 0.04 -3.82
N LEU A 13 -17.90 0.18 -2.88
CA LEU A 13 -16.51 -0.21 -3.07
C LEU A 13 -16.37 -1.72 -3.32
N ILE A 14 -17.10 -2.56 -2.59
CA ILE A 14 -17.09 -4.02 -2.81
C ILE A 14 -17.65 -4.36 -4.19
N GLU A 15 -18.80 -3.77 -4.57
CA GLU A 15 -19.42 -3.94 -5.91
C GLU A 15 -18.56 -3.39 -7.06
N SER A 16 -17.65 -2.45 -6.78
CA SER A 16 -16.79 -1.86 -7.82
C SER A 16 -15.79 -2.86 -8.43
N SER A 17 -15.65 -4.06 -7.84
CA SER A 17 -14.83 -5.16 -8.32
C SER A 17 -15.61 -6.48 -8.33
N PRO A 18 -15.21 -7.49 -9.14
CA PRO A 18 -15.88 -8.80 -9.11
C PRO A 18 -15.87 -9.45 -7.72
N TYR A 19 -14.78 -9.26 -6.98
CA TYR A 19 -14.62 -9.67 -5.58
C TYR A 19 -13.39 -8.99 -4.97
N VAL A 20 -13.28 -9.02 -3.64
CA VAL A 20 -12.11 -8.55 -2.91
C VAL A 20 -11.47 -9.70 -2.13
N ASN A 21 -10.24 -10.07 -2.48
CA ASN A 21 -9.49 -11.13 -1.80
C ASN A 21 -8.76 -10.57 -0.56
N GLY A 22 -9.27 -10.92 0.61
CA GLY A 22 -8.66 -10.71 1.91
C GLY A 22 -9.03 -9.38 2.58
N ASN A 23 -9.13 -9.42 3.91
CA ASN A 23 -9.41 -8.24 4.75
C ASN A 23 -8.42 -7.10 4.54
N THR A 24 -7.13 -7.42 4.43
CA THR A 24 -6.09 -6.41 4.22
C THR A 24 -6.30 -5.64 2.92
N ARG A 25 -6.70 -6.33 1.83
CA ARG A 25 -6.96 -5.67 0.55
C ARG A 25 -8.17 -4.74 0.64
N LEU A 26 -9.26 -5.21 1.25
CA LEU A 26 -10.45 -4.40 1.44
C LEU A 26 -10.17 -3.14 2.29
N GLN A 27 -9.41 -3.29 3.37
CA GLN A 27 -8.94 -2.17 4.19
C GLN A 27 -8.11 -1.15 3.38
N LYS A 28 -7.23 -1.61 2.48
CA LYS A 28 -6.45 -0.70 1.63
C LYS A 28 -7.29 -0.01 0.56
N TYR A 29 -8.23 -0.73 -0.06
CA TYR A 29 -9.18 -0.12 -0.97
C TYR A 29 -10.01 0.96 -0.28
N ALA A 30 -10.50 0.69 0.93
CA ALA A 30 -11.27 1.65 1.71
C ALA A 30 -10.43 2.88 2.12
N LEU A 31 -9.17 2.69 2.53
CA LEU A 31 -8.25 3.79 2.83
C LEU A 31 -7.99 4.67 1.61
N LEU A 32 -7.59 4.07 0.49
CA LEU A 32 -7.32 4.81 -0.76
C LEU A 32 -8.58 5.55 -1.21
N SER A 33 -9.74 4.90 -1.19
CA SER A 33 -11.02 5.52 -1.56
C SER A 33 -11.37 6.71 -0.67
N THR A 34 -11.20 6.56 0.65
CA THR A 34 -11.43 7.63 1.63
C THR A 34 -10.58 8.86 1.33
N LYS A 35 -9.30 8.65 1.00
CA LYS A 35 -8.32 9.74 0.85
C LYS A 35 -8.33 10.36 -0.55
N ILE A 36 -8.68 9.60 -1.58
CA ILE A 36 -8.55 10.02 -2.99
C ILE A 36 -9.91 10.46 -3.57
N VAL A 37 -10.98 9.75 -3.23
CA VAL A 37 -12.27 9.87 -3.92
C VAL A 37 -13.33 10.51 -3.03
N LEU A 38 -13.40 10.10 -1.77
CA LEU A 38 -14.46 10.49 -0.84
C LEU A 38 -14.10 11.72 -0.02
N GLU A 39 -13.28 12.64 -0.53
CA GLU A 39 -12.81 13.79 0.25
C GLU A 39 -13.96 14.64 0.81
N ASN A 40 -15.03 14.82 0.02
CA ASN A 40 -16.20 15.63 0.35
C ASN A 40 -17.44 14.81 0.74
N GLU A 41 -17.28 13.50 0.97
CA GLU A 41 -18.40 12.59 1.29
C GLU A 41 -18.28 12.09 2.74
N GLU A 42 -19.37 11.53 3.30
CA GLU A 42 -19.29 10.83 4.59
C GLU A 42 -18.37 9.60 4.45
N LYS A 43 -17.32 9.54 5.29
CA LYS A 43 -16.23 8.56 5.15
C LYS A 43 -15.72 8.08 6.51
N TYR A 44 -14.93 7.01 6.50
CA TYR A 44 -14.26 6.52 7.72
C TYR A 44 -13.09 7.44 8.08
N GLU A 45 -13.00 7.81 9.36
CA GLU A 45 -11.96 8.71 9.88
C GLU A 45 -11.07 8.03 10.93
N ASP A 46 -11.41 6.82 11.38
CA ASP A 46 -10.70 6.06 12.42
C ASP A 46 -9.45 5.32 11.89
N TRP A 47 -8.79 5.87 10.86
CA TRP A 47 -7.62 5.25 10.27
C TRP A 47 -6.40 5.36 11.19
N GLU A 48 -5.87 4.21 11.61
CA GLU A 48 -4.71 4.13 12.48
C GLU A 48 -3.61 3.20 11.92
N PRO A 49 -2.32 3.41 12.28
CA PRO A 49 -1.25 2.51 11.90
C PRO A 49 -1.37 1.14 12.58
N ASN A 50 -1.32 0.07 11.79
CA ASN A 50 -1.39 -1.33 12.25
C ASN A 50 -0.31 -2.21 11.56
N ASP A 51 -0.28 -3.50 11.84
CA ASP A 51 0.68 -4.51 11.38
C ASP A 51 0.91 -4.51 9.86
N PHE A 52 -0.13 -4.18 9.09
CA PHE A 52 -0.10 -4.12 7.63
C PHE A 52 -0.31 -2.70 7.09
N GLY A 53 -0.10 -1.66 7.91
CA GLY A 53 -0.31 -0.26 7.57
C GLY A 53 -1.68 0.24 8.05
N GLY A 54 -2.26 1.24 7.36
CA GLY A 54 -3.53 1.86 7.78
C GLY A 54 -4.70 0.88 7.92
N PHE A 55 -5.40 0.97 9.04
CA PHE A 55 -6.50 0.10 9.42
C PHE A 55 -7.64 0.93 10.02
N SER A 56 -8.87 0.56 9.69
CA SER A 56 -10.08 1.10 10.31
C SER A 56 -10.83 -0.02 11.00
N ARG A 57 -11.13 0.16 12.30
CA ARG A 57 -11.94 -0.78 13.06
C ARG A 57 -13.39 -0.72 12.61
N GLN A 58 -13.89 0.46 12.26
CA GLN A 58 -15.24 0.66 11.76
C GLN A 58 -15.49 -0.10 10.46
N VAL A 59 -14.55 -0.08 9.51
CA VAL A 59 -14.63 -0.90 8.29
C VAL A 59 -14.76 -2.38 8.62
N GLY A 60 -13.99 -2.89 9.59
CA GLY A 60 -14.07 -4.28 10.03
C GLY A 60 -15.44 -4.65 10.63
N LEU A 61 -16.00 -3.77 11.46
CA LEU A 61 -17.33 -3.97 12.05
C LEU A 61 -18.45 -3.94 10.99
N GLU A 62 -18.34 -3.05 10.01
CA GLU A 62 -19.32 -2.94 8.95
C GLU A 62 -19.29 -4.14 8.00
N ILE A 63 -18.11 -4.70 7.69
CA ILE A 63 -17.99 -5.97 6.95
C ILE A 63 -18.74 -7.09 7.68
N GLN A 64 -18.52 -7.24 9.00
CA GLN A 64 -19.23 -8.25 9.80
C GLN A 64 -20.75 -8.05 9.76
N TYR A 65 -21.19 -6.79 9.85
CA TYR A 65 -22.60 -6.44 9.73
C TYR A 65 -23.15 -6.79 8.33
N PHE A 66 -22.45 -6.45 7.25
CA PHE A 66 -22.89 -6.75 5.88
C PHE A 66 -22.99 -8.25 5.64
N THR A 67 -22.01 -9.04 6.09
CA THR A 67 -22.04 -10.50 5.98
C THR A 67 -23.22 -11.08 6.76
N LYS A 68 -23.44 -10.65 8.01
CA LYS A 68 -24.55 -11.13 8.85
C LYS A 68 -25.94 -10.80 8.26
N ASN A 69 -26.06 -9.71 7.51
CA ASN A 69 -27.31 -9.27 6.89
C ASN A 69 -27.42 -9.67 5.41
N GLU A 70 -26.52 -10.53 4.92
CA GLU A 70 -26.50 -11.04 3.55
C GLU A 70 -26.43 -9.93 2.49
N LEU A 71 -25.79 -8.81 2.81
CA LEU A 71 -25.51 -7.73 1.86
C LEU A 71 -24.24 -8.03 1.05
N ILE A 72 -23.32 -8.80 1.64
CA ILE A 72 -22.15 -9.35 0.97
C ILE A 72 -22.05 -10.86 1.28
N GLU A 73 -21.47 -11.60 0.35
CA GLU A 73 -21.02 -12.97 0.52
C GLU A 73 -19.57 -12.97 1.01
N GLN A 74 -19.23 -13.93 1.87
CA GLN A 74 -17.87 -14.16 2.37
C GLN A 74 -17.51 -15.63 2.16
N ASP A 75 -16.72 -15.92 1.13
CA ASP A 75 -16.19 -17.25 0.87
C ASP A 75 -14.81 -17.42 1.49
N THR A 76 -14.50 -18.63 1.99
CA THR A 76 -13.12 -18.99 2.33
C THR A 76 -12.45 -19.62 1.12
N VAL A 77 -11.33 -19.05 0.68
CA VAL A 77 -10.58 -19.50 -0.48
C VAL A 77 -9.17 -19.87 -0.04
N ASN A 78 -8.68 -21.02 -0.50
CA ASN A 78 -7.29 -21.41 -0.32
C ASN A 78 -6.47 -20.94 -1.52
N SER A 79 -5.44 -20.12 -1.27
CA SER A 79 -4.45 -19.75 -2.28
C SER A 79 -3.06 -19.94 -1.71
N SER A 80 -2.21 -20.67 -2.43
CA SER A 80 -0.83 -20.95 -2.01
C SER A 80 -0.73 -21.57 -0.61
N GLY A 81 -1.69 -22.41 -0.23
CA GLY A 81 -1.72 -23.08 1.07
C GLY A 81 -2.18 -22.19 2.23
N GLN A 82 -2.61 -20.96 1.96
CA GLN A 82 -3.17 -20.05 2.95
C GLN A 82 -4.64 -19.78 2.68
N GLU A 83 -5.45 -20.00 3.71
CA GLU A 83 -6.86 -19.63 3.70
C GLU A 83 -7.02 -18.12 3.87
N HIS A 84 -7.86 -17.53 3.03
CA HIS A 84 -8.25 -16.13 3.14
C HIS A 84 -9.72 -15.97 2.75
N HIS A 85 -10.34 -14.90 3.25
CA HIS A 85 -11.71 -14.56 2.89
C HIS A 85 -11.77 -13.83 1.56
N ARG A 86 -12.77 -14.15 0.73
CA ARG A 86 -13.14 -13.44 -0.48
C ARG A 86 -14.52 -12.81 -0.26
N TYR A 87 -14.63 -11.52 -0.58
CA TYR A 87 -15.86 -10.75 -0.42
C TYR A 87 -16.46 -10.40 -1.77
N SER A 88 -17.76 -10.61 -1.94
CA SER A 88 -18.54 -10.20 -3.13
C SER A 88 -19.87 -9.60 -2.68
N ILE A 89 -20.43 -8.66 -3.43
CA ILE A 89 -21.76 -8.15 -3.09
C ILE A 89 -22.84 -9.16 -3.50
N THR A 90 -23.87 -9.32 -2.68
CA THR A 90 -25.04 -10.14 -3.05
C THR A 90 -25.99 -9.36 -3.94
N LYS A 91 -26.99 -10.05 -4.49
CA LYS A 91 -28.11 -9.38 -5.19
C LYS A 91 -28.82 -8.36 -4.28
N LYS A 92 -29.06 -8.72 -3.02
CA LYS A 92 -29.69 -7.86 -2.01
C LYS A 92 -28.85 -6.61 -1.74
N GLY A 93 -27.54 -6.76 -1.56
CA GLY A 93 -26.62 -5.64 -1.41
C GLY A 93 -26.62 -4.72 -2.63
N ARG A 94 -26.62 -5.28 -3.84
CA ARG A 94 -26.66 -4.51 -5.09
C ARG A 94 -27.95 -3.71 -5.26
N GLU A 95 -29.10 -4.31 -4.96
CA GLU A 95 -30.39 -3.62 -5.00
C GLU A 95 -30.41 -2.44 -4.02
N LEU A 96 -29.85 -2.62 -2.83
CA LEU A 96 -29.78 -1.60 -1.78
C LEU A 96 -28.99 -0.36 -2.22
N ILE A 97 -27.84 -0.55 -2.87
CA ILE A 97 -26.96 0.56 -3.27
C ILE A 97 -27.23 1.10 -4.68
N LYS A 98 -28.21 0.56 -5.41
CA LYS A 98 -28.45 0.91 -6.81
C LYS A 98 -28.74 2.40 -7.00
N GLU A 99 -29.70 2.94 -6.25
CA GLU A 99 -30.07 4.36 -6.33
C GLU A 99 -28.96 5.27 -5.79
N PHE A 100 -28.25 4.81 -4.76
CA PHE A 100 -27.08 5.50 -4.23
C PHE A 100 -25.98 5.66 -5.29
N ILE A 101 -25.60 4.57 -5.97
CA ILE A 101 -24.63 4.60 -7.07
C ILE A 101 -25.11 5.48 -8.21
N ASN A 102 -26.39 5.40 -8.58
CA ASN A 102 -26.95 6.22 -9.66
C ASN A 102 -26.86 7.72 -9.35
N SER A 103 -27.20 8.12 -8.11
CA SER A 103 -27.14 9.51 -7.68
C SER A 103 -25.71 10.06 -7.54
N LYS A 104 -24.74 9.18 -7.27
CA LYS A 104 -23.32 9.53 -7.06
C LYS A 104 -22.40 8.92 -8.12
N ARG A 105 -22.88 8.81 -9.36
CA ARG A 105 -22.22 8.04 -10.43
C ARG A 105 -20.77 8.43 -10.68
N GLU A 106 -20.47 9.72 -10.71
CA GLU A 106 -19.09 10.21 -10.95
C GLU A 106 -18.13 9.74 -9.85
N THR A 107 -18.54 9.83 -8.59
CA THR A 107 -17.75 9.37 -7.44
C THR A 107 -17.57 7.85 -7.48
N TYR A 108 -18.62 7.10 -7.83
CA TYR A 108 -18.54 5.64 -7.99
C TYR A 108 -17.60 5.21 -9.13
N ASP A 109 -17.59 5.91 -10.27
CA ASP A 109 -16.69 5.61 -11.39
C ASP A 109 -15.21 5.84 -11.00
N LYS A 110 -14.93 6.81 -10.12
CA LYS A 110 -13.59 7.00 -9.53
C LYS A 110 -13.21 5.87 -8.58
N LEU A 111 -14.14 5.37 -7.75
CA LEU A 111 -13.90 4.18 -6.91
C LEU A 111 -13.54 2.95 -7.77
N LYS A 112 -14.29 2.72 -8.85
CA LYS A 112 -14.01 1.66 -9.82
C LYS A 112 -12.61 1.76 -10.41
N THR A 113 -12.11 2.97 -10.65
CA THR A 113 -10.76 3.16 -11.19
C THR A 113 -9.70 2.60 -10.24
N ILE A 114 -9.83 2.87 -8.94
CA ILE A 114 -8.93 2.34 -7.90
C ILE A 114 -9.00 0.81 -7.87
N THR A 115 -10.20 0.25 -7.74
CA THR A 115 -10.34 -1.20 -7.57
C THR A 115 -9.93 -1.96 -8.83
N ASN A 116 -10.28 -1.49 -10.03
CA ASN A 116 -9.84 -2.09 -11.29
C ASN A 116 -8.32 -2.06 -11.45
N PHE A 117 -7.66 -0.95 -11.09
CA PHE A 117 -6.20 -0.82 -11.19
C PHE A 117 -5.48 -1.87 -10.34
N TYR A 118 -5.99 -2.17 -9.14
CA TYR A 118 -5.37 -3.10 -8.20
C TYR A 118 -5.90 -4.53 -8.25
N PHE A 119 -7.06 -4.77 -8.88
CA PHE A 119 -7.74 -6.07 -8.84
C PHE A 119 -6.84 -7.24 -9.27
N LYS A 120 -6.10 -7.06 -10.38
CA LYS A 120 -5.17 -8.09 -10.90
C LYS A 120 -3.76 -8.00 -10.33
N ARG A 121 -3.46 -7.02 -9.48
CA ARG A 121 -2.12 -6.81 -8.92
C ARG A 121 -1.94 -7.61 -7.62
N PRO A 122 -0.72 -8.09 -7.32
CA PRO A 122 -0.41 -8.71 -6.04
C PRO A 122 -0.76 -7.82 -4.85
N LEU A 123 -1.02 -8.41 -3.68
CA LEU A 123 -1.30 -7.62 -2.46
C LEU A 123 -0.11 -6.72 -2.10
N ASN A 124 1.12 -7.22 -2.27
CA ASN A 124 2.35 -6.47 -2.01
C ASN A 124 2.44 -5.18 -2.84
N ASP A 125 1.92 -5.20 -4.06
CA ASP A 125 1.89 -4.03 -4.94
C ASP A 125 0.96 -2.94 -4.40
N LEU A 126 -0.25 -3.34 -3.98
CA LEU A 126 -1.21 -2.44 -3.34
C LEU A 126 -0.65 -1.86 -2.03
N LEU A 127 -0.01 -2.70 -1.22
CA LEU A 127 0.64 -2.27 0.03
C LEU A 127 1.76 -1.27 -0.24
N THR A 128 2.60 -1.54 -1.25
CA THR A 128 3.69 -0.64 -1.65
C THR A 128 3.18 0.73 -2.04
N ASP A 129 2.16 0.79 -2.89
CA ASP A 129 1.62 2.07 -3.33
C ASP A 129 0.94 2.81 -2.17
N THR A 130 0.19 2.09 -1.31
CA THR A 130 -0.43 2.69 -0.13
C THR A 130 0.62 3.27 0.84
N TYR A 131 1.75 2.59 1.03
CA TYR A 131 2.83 3.04 1.94
C TYR A 131 3.56 4.24 1.37
N THR A 132 3.69 4.31 0.05
CA THR A 132 4.34 5.42 -0.65
C THR A 132 3.46 6.67 -0.63
N LEU A 133 2.14 6.50 -0.77
CA LEU A 133 1.19 7.62 -0.73
C LEU A 133 0.96 8.14 0.70
N TYR A 134 0.79 7.24 1.66
CA TYR A 134 0.41 7.55 3.05
C TYR A 134 1.35 6.88 4.07
N PRO A 135 2.63 7.29 4.13
CA PRO A 135 3.64 6.70 5.01
C PRO A 135 3.31 6.81 6.49
N GLU A 136 2.48 7.77 6.91
CA GLU A 136 2.01 7.96 8.28
C GLU A 136 1.34 6.73 8.87
N TYR A 137 0.63 5.98 8.05
CA TYR A 137 -0.05 4.77 8.49
C TYR A 137 0.85 3.55 8.60
N THR A 138 2.15 3.70 8.34
CA THR A 138 3.09 2.59 8.30
C THR A 138 3.89 2.45 9.60
N SER A 139 3.78 3.38 10.55
CA SER A 139 4.65 3.42 11.74
C SER A 139 4.76 2.09 12.47
N ASN A 140 3.64 1.36 12.62
CA ASN A 140 3.52 0.10 13.36
C ASN A 140 3.58 -1.15 12.46
N SER A 141 3.85 -0.98 11.16
CA SER A 141 3.84 -2.10 10.22
C SER A 141 4.99 -3.09 10.46
N LYS A 142 4.64 -4.38 10.53
CA LYS A 142 5.58 -5.50 10.67
C LYS A 142 6.18 -5.92 9.31
N ILE A 143 5.56 -5.51 8.20
CA ILE A 143 5.92 -5.92 6.83
C ILE A 143 6.67 -4.86 6.03
N LYS A 144 7.17 -3.79 6.67
CA LYS A 144 7.94 -2.71 6.00
C LYS A 144 9.06 -3.23 5.11
N HIS A 145 9.77 -4.27 5.56
CA HIS A 145 10.88 -4.88 4.82
C HIS A 145 10.42 -5.50 3.49
N ILE A 146 9.28 -6.22 3.48
CA ILE A 146 8.69 -6.81 2.26
C ILE A 146 8.29 -5.72 1.28
N VAL A 147 7.66 -4.66 1.80
CA VAL A 147 7.23 -3.51 0.98
C VAL A 147 8.44 -2.81 0.36
N ARG A 148 9.51 -2.58 1.13
CA ARG A 148 10.77 -2.01 0.62
C ARG A 148 11.40 -2.87 -0.46
N GLN A 149 11.47 -4.19 -0.27
CA GLN A 149 11.98 -5.11 -1.30
C GLN A 149 11.14 -5.05 -2.59
N THR A 150 9.82 -4.93 -2.47
CA THR A 150 8.92 -4.79 -3.61
C THR A 150 9.16 -3.48 -4.36
N LEU A 151 9.34 -2.38 -3.61
CA LEU A 151 9.70 -1.07 -4.18
C LEU A 151 11.04 -1.13 -4.93
N LEU A 152 12.07 -1.72 -4.30
CA LEU A 152 13.39 -1.89 -4.92
C LEU A 152 13.34 -2.72 -6.21
N LYS A 153 12.58 -3.83 -6.21
CA LYS A 153 12.39 -4.64 -7.42
C LYS A 153 11.75 -3.85 -8.56
N ARG A 154 10.81 -2.96 -8.25
CA ARG A 154 10.17 -2.08 -9.25
C ARG A 154 11.13 -1.01 -9.77
N THR A 155 11.93 -0.40 -8.90
CA THR A 155 12.89 0.66 -9.30
C THR A 155 14.11 0.11 -10.04
N LEU A 156 14.52 -1.14 -9.76
CA LEU A 156 15.66 -1.79 -10.42
C LEU A 156 15.31 -2.42 -11.78
N HIS A 157 14.01 -2.63 -12.07
CA HIS A 157 13.55 -3.14 -13.36
C HIS A 157 12.56 -2.19 -14.08
N PRO A 158 12.94 -0.93 -14.37
CA PRO A 158 12.11 -0.05 -15.17
C PRO A 158 12.43 -0.31 -16.65
N ASN A 159 12.08 -1.47 -17.23
CA ASN A 159 12.38 -1.77 -18.63
C ASN A 159 13.85 -1.47 -19.05
N LEU A 160 14.83 -2.15 -18.45
CA LEU A 160 16.20 -2.11 -18.95
C LEU A 160 16.30 -2.91 -20.26
N GLN A 161 15.90 -2.30 -21.38
CA GLN A 161 16.52 -2.60 -22.67
C GLN A 161 17.94 -2.00 -22.61
N TYR A 162 18.89 -2.78 -22.10
CA TYR A 162 20.28 -2.51 -22.46
C TYR A 162 20.45 -2.89 -23.93
N VAL A 163 20.34 -1.90 -24.83
CA VAL A 163 21.07 -2.01 -26.08
C VAL A 163 22.53 -1.83 -25.68
N VAL A 164 23.22 -2.92 -25.40
CA VAL A 164 24.68 -2.91 -25.35
C VAL A 164 25.11 -2.65 -26.78
N PRO A 165 25.67 -1.49 -27.15
CA PRO A 165 26.36 -1.42 -28.42
C PRO A 165 27.51 -2.43 -28.30
N PHE A 166 27.50 -3.47 -29.14
CA PHE A 166 28.66 -4.33 -29.28
C PHE A 166 29.81 -3.44 -29.78
N THR A 167 30.66 -2.99 -28.85
CA THR A 167 31.94 -2.37 -29.18
C THR A 167 33.03 -3.31 -28.69
N THR A 168 33.99 -3.62 -29.54
CA THR A 168 35.10 -4.55 -29.31
C THR A 168 36.22 -3.96 -28.44
N LYS A 169 35.99 -2.82 -27.79
CA LYS A 169 36.97 -2.21 -26.89
C LYS A 169 36.61 -2.52 -25.45
N GLN A 170 37.57 -3.03 -24.69
CA GLN A 170 37.42 -3.32 -23.27
C GLN A 170 36.83 -2.10 -22.55
N PRO A 171 35.75 -2.28 -21.77
CA PRO A 171 35.17 -1.17 -21.03
C PRO A 171 36.13 -0.82 -19.89
N ASP A 172 36.67 0.39 -19.94
CA ASP A 172 37.24 1.05 -18.79
C ASP A 172 36.09 1.30 -17.80
N LEU A 173 36.00 0.46 -16.77
CA LEU A 173 34.99 0.53 -15.72
C LEU A 173 35.32 1.69 -14.76
N SER A 174 35.29 2.91 -15.29
CA SER A 174 35.01 4.07 -14.45
C SER A 174 33.52 4.01 -14.11
N ILE A 175 33.22 3.38 -12.97
CA ILE A 175 31.91 3.43 -12.34
C ILE A 175 31.59 4.92 -12.18
N ILE A 176 30.69 5.44 -13.02
CA ILE A 176 29.99 6.69 -12.73
C ILE A 176 29.11 6.36 -11.53
N SER A 177 29.72 6.39 -10.36
CA SER A 177 29.05 6.49 -9.07
C SER A 177 28.45 7.88 -9.05
N SER A 178 27.32 8.06 -9.74
CA SER A 178 26.42 9.15 -9.43
C SER A 178 25.98 8.91 -7.99
N THR A 179 26.67 9.55 -7.06
CA THR A 179 26.20 9.78 -5.70
C THR A 179 25.02 10.73 -5.77
N GLU A 180 23.94 10.36 -6.45
CA GLU A 180 22.63 10.81 -6.02
C GLU A 180 22.47 10.18 -4.64
N HIS A 181 22.41 11.02 -3.61
CA HIS A 181 22.07 10.58 -2.26
C HIS A 181 20.84 9.68 -2.38
N VAL A 182 21.04 8.36 -2.28
CA VAL A 182 19.96 7.40 -2.22
C VAL A 182 19.27 7.70 -0.91
N ASN A 183 18.26 8.55 -0.99
CA ASN A 183 17.51 9.02 0.16
C ASN A 183 17.10 7.77 0.93
N ALA A 184 17.49 7.68 2.21
CA ALA A 184 17.38 6.45 3.00
C ALA A 184 15.93 5.93 3.09
N PHE A 185 14.96 6.76 2.66
CA PHE A 185 13.56 6.44 2.48
C PHE A 185 13.10 6.73 1.05
N GLN A 186 13.13 5.73 0.17
CA GLN A 186 12.52 5.81 -1.17
C GLN A 186 11.01 6.14 -1.15
N PHE A 187 10.33 5.98 -0.01
CA PHE A 187 8.93 6.39 0.18
C PHE A 187 8.72 7.90 0.19
N GLN A 188 9.78 8.70 0.31
CA GLN A 188 9.74 10.16 0.27
C GLN A 188 10.17 10.74 -1.07
N ASP A 189 10.45 9.90 -2.07
CA ASP A 189 10.77 10.37 -3.41
C ASP A 189 9.53 11.03 -4.02
N GLU A 190 9.57 12.36 -4.09
CA GLU A 190 8.48 13.19 -4.59
C GLU A 190 8.12 12.84 -6.04
N ARG A 191 9.10 12.47 -6.88
CA ARG A 191 8.87 12.09 -8.28
C ARG A 191 8.11 10.77 -8.37
N ILE A 192 8.46 9.79 -7.53
CA ILE A 192 7.73 8.52 -7.47
C ILE A 192 6.29 8.76 -7.00
N ARG A 193 6.11 9.58 -5.96
CA ARG A 193 4.79 9.93 -5.42
C ARG A 193 3.94 10.69 -6.43
N GLU A 194 4.53 11.61 -7.19
CA GLU A 194 3.87 12.34 -8.28
C GLU A 194 3.37 11.38 -9.36
N LYS A 195 4.24 10.50 -9.86
CA LYS A 195 3.89 9.52 -10.90
C LYS A 195 2.81 8.55 -10.43
N LEU A 196 2.89 8.06 -9.19
CA LEU A 196 1.87 7.19 -8.61
C LEU A 196 0.54 7.92 -8.43
N SER A 197 0.58 9.16 -7.94
CA SER A 197 -0.61 10.00 -7.79
C SER A 197 -1.30 10.18 -9.14
N ALA A 198 -0.56 10.54 -10.19
CA ALA A 198 -1.10 10.66 -11.54
C ALA A 198 -1.69 9.35 -12.06
N MET A 199 -1.03 8.21 -11.83
CA MET A 199 -1.53 6.89 -12.27
C MET A 199 -2.84 6.47 -11.59
N ILE A 200 -3.04 6.87 -10.34
CA ILE A 200 -4.21 6.50 -9.53
C ILE A 200 -5.32 7.57 -9.67
N GLY A 201 -5.06 8.68 -10.37
CA GLY A 201 -6.03 9.76 -10.60
C GLY A 201 -6.11 10.80 -9.49
N LEU A 202 -5.08 10.91 -8.65
CA LEU A 202 -4.95 11.98 -7.66
C LEU A 202 -4.63 13.32 -8.35
N LYS A 203 -5.32 14.39 -7.95
CA LYS A 203 -5.07 15.75 -8.46
C LYS A 203 -3.75 16.35 -7.98
N SER A 204 -3.28 15.92 -6.81
CA SER A 204 -2.07 16.41 -6.16
C SER A 204 -1.47 15.34 -5.26
N ILE A 205 -0.17 15.44 -4.98
CA ILE A 205 0.53 14.55 -4.06
C ILE A 205 0.00 14.76 -2.63
N PRO A 206 -0.40 13.71 -1.89
CA PRO A 206 -0.82 13.84 -0.51
C PRO A 206 0.28 14.48 0.35
N LYS A 207 -0.09 15.43 1.23
CA LYS A 207 0.86 16.03 2.17
C LYS A 207 1.29 14.99 3.19
N ILE A 208 2.60 14.90 3.44
CA ILE A 208 3.14 14.03 4.49
C ILE A 208 3.01 14.75 5.83
N GLU A 209 2.41 14.11 6.83
CA GLU A 209 2.44 14.63 8.19
C GLU A 209 3.87 14.61 8.75
N SER A 210 4.37 15.77 9.18
CA SER A 210 5.76 15.98 9.60
C SER A 210 6.22 15.05 10.74
N ASN A 211 5.31 14.63 11.62
CA ASN A 211 5.59 13.71 12.72
C ASN A 211 5.78 12.25 12.28
N SER A 212 5.22 11.88 11.13
CA SER A 212 5.26 10.53 10.59
C SER A 212 6.61 10.19 9.97
N VAL A 213 7.28 11.21 9.42
CA VAL A 213 8.64 11.13 8.88
C VAL A 213 9.65 10.78 9.98
N LYS A 214 9.58 11.48 11.12
CA LYS A 214 10.50 11.27 12.26
C LYS A 214 10.38 9.89 12.89
N LYS A 215 9.18 9.30 12.93
CA LYS A 215 8.96 7.94 13.44
C LYS A 215 9.54 6.86 12.52
N LEU A 216 9.60 7.13 11.22
CA LEU A 216 10.23 6.22 10.26
C LEU A 216 11.76 6.32 10.32
N SER A 217 12.33 7.51 10.53
CA SER A 217 13.77 7.72 10.69
C SER A 217 14.32 7.25 12.04
N GLY A 218 13.63 7.51 13.15
CA GLY A 218 14.13 7.18 14.50
C GLY A 218 14.23 5.68 14.81
N ILE A 219 13.42 4.84 14.16
CA ILE A 219 13.53 3.37 14.31
C ILE A 219 14.80 2.84 13.60
N LEU A 220 15.36 3.61 12.64
CA LEU A 220 16.54 3.24 11.87
C LEU A 220 17.85 3.67 12.53
N GLU A 221 17.88 4.83 13.22
CA GLU A 221 19.04 5.19 14.05
C GLU A 221 19.33 4.11 15.10
N ASN A 222 18.29 3.56 15.74
CA ASN A 222 18.48 2.51 16.75
C ASN A 222 18.87 1.13 16.19
N ARG A 223 18.53 0.81 14.93
CA ARG A 223 18.91 -0.49 14.33
C ARG A 223 20.26 -0.48 13.62
N ILE A 224 20.71 0.68 13.17
CA ILE A 224 22.06 0.83 12.61
C ILE A 224 23.08 0.79 13.76
N THR A 225 22.79 1.44 14.89
CA THR A 225 23.64 1.36 16.09
C THR A 225 23.68 -0.03 16.72
N GLU A 226 22.55 -0.75 16.81
CA GLU A 226 22.56 -2.12 17.36
C GLU A 226 23.35 -3.14 16.51
N ASN A 227 23.40 -2.99 15.18
CA ASN A 227 24.13 -3.93 14.32
C ASN A 227 25.60 -3.53 14.05
N GLU A 228 26.00 -2.29 14.32
CA GLU A 228 27.41 -1.86 14.21
C GLU A 228 28.20 -2.10 15.50
N VAL A 229 27.54 -2.25 16.65
CA VAL A 229 28.23 -2.52 17.93
C VAL A 229 28.64 -3.99 18.07
N ASP A 230 27.90 -4.94 17.47
CA ASP A 230 28.22 -6.38 17.52
C ASP A 230 29.27 -6.83 16.49
N ALA A 231 29.73 -5.95 15.59
CA ALA A 231 30.66 -6.30 14.52
C ALA A 231 32.10 -5.77 14.70
N ILE A 232 32.41 -5.05 15.79
CA ILE A 232 33.72 -4.39 15.99
C ILE A 232 34.58 -5.02 17.10
N GLU A 233 34.10 -6.01 17.86
CA GLU A 233 34.99 -6.86 18.67
C GLU A 233 35.25 -8.18 17.95
N ILE A 234 36.51 -8.42 17.56
CA ILE A 234 37.18 -9.66 17.10
C ILE A 234 38.04 -9.37 15.84
N VAL A 235 38.95 -8.39 15.88
CA VAL A 235 40.22 -8.45 15.11
C VAL A 235 41.31 -7.65 15.83
N SER A 236 41.74 -8.08 17.03
CA SER A 236 42.98 -7.54 17.62
C SER A 236 43.63 -8.49 18.63
N SER A 237 43.84 -9.76 18.28
CA SER A 237 44.64 -10.66 19.12
C SER A 237 45.19 -11.90 18.41
N VAL A 238 45.79 -11.73 17.22
CA VAL A 238 46.79 -12.72 16.73
C VAL A 238 47.90 -11.99 15.99
N ARG A 239 48.91 -11.51 16.72
CA ARG A 239 50.30 -11.37 16.24
C ARG A 239 51.22 -10.95 17.38
N GLY A 240 52.17 -11.84 17.69
CA GLY A 240 53.39 -11.50 18.43
C GLY A 240 53.57 -12.30 19.72
N HIS A 241 54.28 -13.42 19.66
CA HIS A 241 55.64 -13.48 20.22
C HIS A 241 56.38 -14.71 19.68
N ILE A 242 57.57 -14.42 19.14
CA ILE A 242 58.70 -15.32 18.98
C ILE A 242 59.26 -15.59 20.38
#